data_AF-A0A392NFL0-F1
#
_entry.id   AF-A0A392NFL0-F1
#
_cell.length_a   1.000
_cell.length_b   1.000
_cell.length_c   1.000
_cell.angle_alpha   90.00
_cell.angle_beta   90.00
_cell.angle_gamma   90.00
#
_symmetry.space_group_name_H-M   'P 1'
#
loop_
_entity.id
_entity.type
_entity.pdbx_description
1 polymer ?
#
loop_
_entity_poly.entity_id
_entity_poly.type
_entity_poly.pdbx_seq_one_letter_code
_entity_poly.pdbx_strand_id
1 'polypeptide(L)' 'MDQHDEAAGLRKEIDNVGIQKPPGWSYVEMNGTLHKFVADDKSHPEAKTTELMLRDINTGLKYIGHISASKMVFDID' A
#
# COMPACT_ATOMS: atom_id res chain seq x y z
N MET A 1 17.83 -7.43 14.09
CA MET A 1 16.65 -6.66 13.64
C MET A 1 16.89 -6.31 12.19
N ASP A 2 15.87 -6.46 11.35
CA ASP A 2 15.95 -6.09 9.93
C ASP A 2 15.96 -4.55 9.82
N GLN A 3 16.64 -4.00 8.81
CA GLN A 3 16.71 -2.54 8.59
C GLN A 3 15.30 -1.94 8.38
N HIS A 4 14.37 -2.73 7.84
CA HIS A 4 12.97 -2.36 7.69
C HIS A 4 12.25 -2.16 9.03
N ASP A 5 12.55 -2.99 10.03
CA ASP A 5 11.94 -2.90 11.36
C ASP A 5 12.39 -1.63 12.10
N GLU A 6 13.68 -1.31 12.00
CA GLU A 6 14.25 -0.09 12.59
C GLU A 6 13.67 1.16 11.93
N ALA A 7 13.61 1.20 10.60
CA ALA A 7 13.00 2.28 9.85
C ALA A 7 11.51 2.46 10.18
N ALA A 8 10.77 1.37 10.39
CA ALA A 8 9.37 1.41 10.79
C ALA A 8 9.20 1.97 12.21
N GLY A 9 10.09 1.58 13.14
CA GLY A 9 10.13 2.12 14.50
C GLY A 9 10.32 3.65 14.51
N LEU A 10 11.32 4.13 13.78
CA LEU A 10 11.60 5.57 13.68
C LEU A 10 10.42 6.34 13.09
N ARG A 11 9.79 5.84 12.01
CA ARG A 11 8.61 6.49 11.42
C ARG A 11 7.47 6.60 12.42
N LYS A 12 7.23 5.56 13.22
CA LYS A 12 6.20 5.56 14.25
C LYS A 12 6.49 6.59 15.35
N GLU A 13 7.74 6.77 15.75
CA GLU A 13 8.11 7.82 16.70
C GLU A 13 7.88 9.23 16.14
N ILE A 14 8.23 9.45 14.88
CA ILE A 14 7.98 10.70 14.15
C ILE A 14 6.46 10.99 14.06
N ASP A 15 5.65 9.98 13.77
CA ASP A 15 4.19 10.09 13.72
C ASP A 15 3.59 10.40 15.10
N ASN A 16 4.11 9.77 16.17
CA ASN A 16 3.64 10.01 17.55
C ASN A 16 3.88 11.44 18.02
N VAL A 17 4.91 12.12 17.51
CA VAL A 17 5.17 13.55 17.79
C VAL A 17 4.44 14.48 16.82
N GLY A 18 3.60 13.94 15.93
CA GLY A 18 2.72 14.69 15.03
C GLY A 18 3.40 15.23 13.78
N ILE A 19 4.63 14.80 13.47
CA ILE A 19 5.32 15.23 12.25
C ILE A 19 4.83 14.37 11.08
N GLN A 20 4.09 14.98 10.15
CA GLN A 20 3.58 14.28 8.97
C GLN A 20 4.21 14.84 7.69
N LYS A 21 4.65 13.93 6.82
CA LYS A 21 5.01 14.30 5.44
C LYS A 21 3.73 14.46 4.61
N PRO A 22 3.72 15.36 3.62
CA PRO A 22 2.64 15.39 2.64
C PRO A 22 2.51 14.02 1.95
N PRO A 23 1.28 13.58 1.63
CA PRO A 23 1.09 12.31 0.94
C PRO A 23 1.72 12.36 -0.45
N GLY A 24 2.37 11.26 -0.83
CA GLY A 24 2.76 11.04 -2.22
C GLY A 24 1.54 10.89 -3.11
N TRP A 25 1.69 11.16 -4.40
CA TRP A 25 0.64 10.92 -5.38
C TRP A 25 1.23 10.56 -6.73
N SER A 26 0.45 9.83 -7.51
CA SER A 26 0.73 9.50 -8.91
C SER A 26 -0.53 9.70 -9.73
N TYR A 27 -0.43 9.54 -11.04
CA TYR A 27 -1.59 9.57 -11.92
C TYR A 27 -1.37 8.64 -13.11
N VAL A 28 -2.46 8.24 -13.74
CA VAL A 28 -2.45 7.61 -15.06
C VAL A 28 -3.41 8.35 -15.97
N GLU A 29 -3.09 8.44 -17.26
CA GLU A 29 -3.98 8.99 -18.26
C GLU A 29 -4.61 7.84 -19.05
N MET A 30 -5.94 7.82 -19.15
CA MET A 30 -6.68 6.85 -19.93
C MET A 30 -7.81 7.55 -20.65
N ASN A 31 -7.90 7.36 -21.97
CA ASN A 31 -8.94 7.94 -22.82
C ASN A 31 -9.06 9.48 -22.65
N GLY A 32 -7.93 10.18 -22.53
CA GLY A 32 -7.87 11.63 -22.30
C GLY A 32 -8.33 12.08 -20.91
N THR A 33 -8.55 11.15 -19.98
CA THR A 33 -8.91 11.44 -18.58
C THR A 33 -7.73 11.12 -17.67
N LEU A 34 -7.40 12.08 -16.79
CA LEU A 34 -6.35 11.92 -15.79
C LEU A 34 -6.95 11.33 -14.50
N HIS A 35 -6.50 10.15 -14.12
CA HIS A 35 -6.88 9.49 -12.87
C HIS A 35 -5.75 9.64 -11.86
N LYS A 36 -5.99 10.41 -10.78
CA LYS A 36 -5.02 10.66 -9.71
C LYS A 36 -5.18 9.63 -8.60
N PHE A 37 -4.05 9.16 -8.08
CA PHE A 37 -3.98 8.29 -6.91
C PHE A 37 -3.15 8.98 -5.84
N VAL A 38 -3.71 9.10 -4.63
CA VAL A 38 -3.03 9.70 -3.48
C VAL A 38 -2.68 8.58 -2.50
N ALA A 39 -1.47 8.60 -1.96
CA ALA A 39 -1.01 7.61 -1.00
C ALA A 39 -1.93 7.57 0.23
N ASP A 40 -2.33 6.36 0.62
CA ASP A 40 -3.27 6.07 1.72
C ASP A 40 -4.70 6.66 1.55
N ASP A 41 -5.07 7.11 0.35
CA ASP A 41 -6.43 7.55 0.06
C ASP A 41 -7.42 6.37 0.07
N LYS A 42 -8.51 6.54 0.83
CA LYS A 42 -9.60 5.58 1.02
C LYS A 42 -10.97 6.19 0.70
N SER A 43 -11.00 7.34 0.02
CA SER A 43 -12.22 8.08 -0.29
C SER A 43 -13.12 7.41 -1.33
N HIS A 44 -12.59 6.45 -2.10
CA HIS A 44 -13.37 5.74 -3.11
C HIS A 44 -14.53 4.97 -2.45
N PRO A 45 -15.79 5.14 -2.93
CA PRO A 45 -16.96 4.55 -2.27
C PRO A 45 -16.90 3.01 -2.19
N GLU A 46 -16.22 2.38 -3.14
CA GLU A 46 -16.06 0.93 -3.20
C GLU A 46 -14.76 0.42 -2.56
N ALA A 47 -13.93 1.29 -1.97
CA ALA A 47 -12.62 0.91 -1.42
C ALA A 47 -12.70 -0.30 -0.48
N LYS A 48 -13.70 -0.30 0.42
CA LYS A 48 -13.93 -1.38 1.38
C LYS A 48 -14.31 -2.70 0.69
N THR A 49 -15.13 -2.65 -0.35
CA THR A 49 -15.54 -3.84 -1.10
C THR A 49 -14.33 -4.44 -1.81
N THR A 50 -13.53 -3.62 -2.48
CA THR A 50 -12.28 -4.06 -3.12
C THR A 50 -11.31 -4.69 -2.13
N GLU A 51 -11.12 -4.08 -0.95
CA GLU A 51 -10.28 -4.64 0.11
C GLU A 51 -10.75 -6.04 0.56
N LEU A 52 -12.05 -6.22 0.75
CA LEU A 52 -12.63 -7.51 1.13
C LEU A 52 -12.41 -8.58 0.05
N MET A 53 -12.65 -8.24 -1.22
CA MET A 53 -12.42 -9.18 -2.33
C MET A 53 -10.95 -9.61 -2.42
N LEU A 54 -10.01 -8.67 -2.27
CA LEU A 54 -8.58 -8.97 -2.24
C LEU A 54 -8.20 -9.89 -1.07
N ARG A 55 -8.81 -9.67 0.10
CA ARG A 55 -8.60 -10.52 1.28
C ARG A 55 -9.10 -11.94 1.06
N ASP A 56 -10.27 -12.10 0.44
CA ASP A 56 -10.84 -13.40 0.13
C ASP A 56 -9.98 -14.17 -0.88
N ILE A 57 -9.53 -13.50 -1.94
CA ILE A 57 -8.58 -14.07 -2.92
C ILE A 57 -7.30 -14.52 -2.22
N ASN A 58 -6.69 -13.65 -1.40
CA ASN A 58 -5.47 -13.98 -0.67
C ASN A 58 -5.66 -15.18 0.28
N THR A 59 -6.84 -15.29 0.90
CA THR A 59 -7.19 -16.41 1.79
C THR A 59 -7.30 -17.71 1.00
N GLY A 60 -7.96 -17.69 -0.16
CA GLY A 60 -8.04 -18.84 -1.07
C GLY A 60 -6.66 -19.26 -1.59
N LEU A 61 -5.82 -18.30 -1.98
CA LEU A 61 -4.44 -18.55 -2.42
C LEU A 61 -3.63 -19.25 -1.32
N LYS A 62 -3.70 -18.77 -0.08
CA LYS A 62 -3.02 -19.42 1.05
C LYS A 62 -3.50 -20.84 1.29
N TYR A 63 -4.81 -21.10 1.14
CA TYR A 63 -5.38 -22.43 1.31
C TYR A 63 -4.82 -23.45 0.31
N ILE A 64 -4.56 -23.04 -0.93
CA ILE A 64 -3.96 -23.92 -1.95
C ILE A 64 -2.43 -23.98 -1.88
N GLY A 65 -1.81 -23.47 -0.82
CA GLY A 65 -0.37 -23.50 -0.61
C GLY A 65 0.40 -22.42 -1.37
N HIS A 66 -0.26 -21.37 -1.87
CA HIS A 66 0.45 -20.23 -2.43
C HIS A 66 1.23 -19.49 -1.34
N ILE A 67 2.54 -19.40 -1.52
CA ILE A 67 3.43 -18.59 -0.68
C ILE A 67 3.50 -17.22 -1.33
N SER A 68 2.91 -16.21 -0.68
CA SER A 68 3.00 -14.83 -1.13
C SER A 68 4.47 -14.42 -1.24
N ALA A 69 4.90 -13.92 -2.39
CA ALA A 69 6.21 -13.30 -2.52
C ALA A 69 6.25 -12.04 -1.64
N SER A 70 6.78 -12.16 -0.43
CA SER A 70 6.89 -11.07 0.54
C SER A 70 8.04 -10.10 0.24
N LYS A 71 8.71 -10.24 -0.90
CA LYS A 71 9.74 -9.32 -1.36
C LYS A 71 9.26 -8.55 -2.56
N MET A 72 8.68 -7.39 -2.28
CA MET A 72 8.54 -6.32 -3.25
C MET A 72 9.96 -5.80 -3.52
N VAL A 73 10.61 -6.32 -4.56
CA VAL A 73 11.87 -5.78 -5.08
C VAL A 73 11.48 -4.54 -5.89
N PHE A 74 11.62 -3.36 -5.30
CA PHE A 74 11.59 -2.13 -6.07
C PHE A 74 12.97 -1.98 -6.70
N ASP A 75 13.14 -2.48 -7.92
CA ASP A 75 14.23 -2.03 -8.79
C ASP A 75 13.87 -0.61 -9.22
N ILE A 76 14.37 0.37 -8.48
CA ILE A 76 14.39 1.77 -8.88
C ILE A 76 15.86 2.07 -9.17
N ASP A 77 16.20 2.15 -10.45
CA ASP A 77 17.45 2.72 -10.95
C ASP A 77 17.53 4.25 -10.68
#